data_AF-A0A836QRL7-F1
#
_entry.id   AF-A0A836QRL7-F1
#
_cell.length_a   1.000
_cell.length_b   1.000
_cell.length_c   1.000
_cell.angle_alpha   90.00
_cell.angle_beta   90.00
_cell.angle_gamma   90.00
#
_symmetry.space_group_name_H-M   'P 1'
#
loop_
_entity.id
_entity.type
_entity.pdbx_description
1 polymer ?
#
loop_
_entity_poly.entity_id
_entity_poly.type
_entity_poly.pdbx_seq_one_letter_code
_entity_poly.pdbx_strand_id
1 'polypeptide(L)'
;MSTWVGSDDNSLIESWGSPDSSFTWTSPSKEVNKCGFKFQKTSSTSPKIFWVEKNSPAQDAGLKKGDILISINSTEVGDRNRRNINKLYDKKNPESCNFVVKRNNELTEFNIPVKNFIIPEREYKTFTYMDGWSKSWTTISPSNETTSHSASGMCKKIMKFAKLDNQWLIVQVDFKGCG
;
A
#
# COMPACT_ATOMS: atom_id res chain seq x y z
N MET A 1 -19.51 -5.39 -3.49
CA MET A 1 -18.33 -4.52 -3.74
C MET A 1 -18.30 -3.47 -2.65
N SER A 2 -17.44 -3.62 -1.66
CA SER A 2 -17.23 -2.62 -0.61
C SER A 2 -16.07 -1.71 -1.03
N THR A 3 -16.42 -0.46 -1.32
CA THR A 3 -15.51 0.65 -1.58
C THR A 3 -14.83 1.04 -0.27
N TRP A 4 -13.51 1.08 -0.28
CA TRP A 4 -12.69 1.42 0.88
C TRP A 4 -12.56 2.94 0.99
N VAL A 5 -13.02 3.50 2.10
CA VAL A 5 -12.76 4.88 2.51
C VAL A 5 -11.55 4.85 3.43
N GLY A 6 -10.50 5.58 3.05
CA GLY A 6 -9.37 5.83 3.94
C GLY A 6 -9.82 6.77 5.05
N SER A 7 -9.95 6.24 6.27
CA SER A 7 -10.13 7.02 7.49
C SER A 7 -9.37 6.32 8.60
N ASP A 8 -8.33 6.98 9.09
CA ASP A 8 -7.68 6.84 10.40
C ASP A 8 -7.61 5.40 10.98
N ASP A 9 -6.37 4.89 10.93
CA ASP A 9 -5.86 3.52 11.07
C ASP A 9 -6.31 2.64 12.27
N ASN A 10 -7.29 3.05 13.09
CA ASN A 10 -7.83 2.21 14.19
C ASN A 10 -9.27 1.73 13.96
N SER A 11 -10.07 2.44 13.15
CA SER A 11 -11.49 2.09 12.90
C SER A 11 -11.67 0.78 12.12
N LEU A 12 -10.62 0.36 11.41
CA LEU A 12 -10.67 -0.82 10.56
C LEU A 12 -10.60 -2.10 11.39
N ILE A 13 -9.72 -2.18 12.39
CA ILE A 13 -9.59 -3.37 13.25
C ILE A 13 -10.92 -3.64 13.98
N GLU A 14 -11.61 -2.59 14.42
CA GLU A 14 -12.87 -2.68 15.14
C GLU A 14 -14.02 -3.22 14.26
N SER A 15 -13.95 -3.08 12.94
CA SER A 15 -14.99 -3.57 12.01
C SER A 15 -14.91 -5.06 11.66
N TRP A 16 -13.76 -5.72 11.86
CA TRP A 16 -13.53 -7.13 11.46
C TRP A 16 -13.58 -8.11 12.65
N GLY A 17 -13.79 -7.63 13.87
CA GLY A 17 -13.73 -8.47 15.06
C GLY A 17 -12.31 -8.95 15.40
N SER A 18 -12.22 -9.97 16.27
CA SER A 18 -10.95 -10.52 16.72
C SER A 18 -10.23 -11.28 15.61
N PRO A 19 -8.92 -11.05 15.39
CA PRO A 19 -8.16 -11.82 14.40
C PRO A 19 -8.00 -13.28 14.83
N ASP A 20 -8.00 -14.20 13.86
CA ASP A 20 -7.73 -15.63 14.12
C ASP A 20 -6.31 -15.86 14.66
N SER A 21 -5.36 -15.03 14.24
CA SER A 21 -4.02 -15.01 14.82
C SER A 21 -3.37 -13.65 14.69
N SER A 22 -2.47 -13.37 15.64
CA SER A 22 -1.64 -12.17 15.62
C SER A 22 -0.17 -12.50 15.88
N PHE A 23 0.72 -11.72 15.29
CA PHE A 23 2.16 -11.85 15.46
C PHE A 23 2.80 -10.47 15.57
N THR A 24 3.67 -10.28 16.55
CA THR A 24 4.45 -9.06 16.73
C THR A 24 5.93 -9.35 16.56
N TRP A 25 6.64 -8.46 15.86
CA TRP A 25 8.10 -8.52 15.81
C TRP A 25 8.69 -7.13 15.67
N THR A 26 9.97 -7.02 15.99
CA THR A 26 10.72 -5.78 15.82
C THR A 26 11.77 -5.96 14.74
N SER A 27 11.78 -5.09 13.71
CA SER A 27 12.85 -5.11 12.72
C SER A 27 14.07 -4.35 13.26
N PRO A 28 15.29 -4.90 13.18
CA PRO A 28 16.47 -4.16 13.56
C PRO A 28 16.65 -2.91 12.68
N SER A 29 17.39 -1.93 13.19
CA SER A 29 17.83 -0.80 12.38
C SER A 29 18.62 -1.28 11.16
N LYS A 30 18.39 -0.66 10.01
CA LYS A 30 19.03 -1.06 8.75
C LYS A 30 19.47 0.16 7.96
N GLU A 31 20.73 0.16 7.54
CA GLU A 31 21.23 1.10 6.55
C GLU A 31 20.67 0.75 5.16
N VAL A 32 20.13 1.75 4.48
CA VAL A 32 19.56 1.60 3.14
C VAL A 32 20.06 2.72 2.24
N ASN A 33 20.28 2.39 0.97
CA ASN A 33 20.56 3.34 -0.09
C ASN A 33 19.27 3.56 -0.89
N LYS A 34 18.43 4.51 -0.46
CA LYS A 34 17.11 4.80 -1.05
C LYS A 34 16.72 6.27 -0.86
N CYS A 35 15.68 6.71 -1.56
CA CYS A 35 15.10 8.06 -1.39
C CYS A 35 14.28 8.21 -0.08
N GLY A 36 13.77 7.11 0.50
CA GLY A 36 13.20 7.13 1.86
C GLY A 36 11.73 7.54 2.00
N PHE A 37 10.88 7.13 1.06
CA PHE A 37 9.44 7.36 1.14
C PHE A 37 8.66 6.06 0.93
N LYS A 38 7.37 6.08 1.26
CA LYS A 38 6.42 5.01 0.94
C LYS A 38 5.11 5.60 0.43
N PHE A 39 4.49 4.89 -0.51
CA PHE A 39 3.21 5.29 -1.10
C PHE A 39 2.15 4.20 -0.95
N GLN A 40 0.89 4.63 -0.94
CA GLN A 40 -0.28 3.77 -0.89
C GLN A 40 -1.04 3.97 -2.20
N LYS A 41 -1.39 2.87 -2.87
CA LYS A 41 -2.26 2.87 -4.05
C LYS A 41 -3.38 1.85 -3.83
N THR A 42 -4.62 2.27 -4.08
CA THR A 42 -5.77 1.36 -4.20
C THR A 42 -6.12 1.14 -5.68
N SER A 43 -6.90 0.11 -5.99
CA SER A 43 -7.20 -0.28 -7.38
C SER A 43 -7.83 0.83 -8.23
N SER A 44 -8.53 1.78 -7.61
CA SER A 44 -9.24 2.88 -8.28
C SER A 44 -8.69 4.27 -7.97
N THR A 45 -7.57 4.38 -7.23
CA THR A 45 -7.03 5.70 -6.82
C THR A 45 -5.63 5.97 -7.35
N SER A 46 -5.34 7.25 -7.55
CA SER A 46 -3.98 7.73 -7.74
C SER A 46 -3.14 7.41 -6.49
N PRO A 47 -1.86 7.01 -6.64
CA PRO A 47 -1.03 6.73 -5.49
C PRO A 47 -0.76 7.98 -4.67
N LYS A 48 -0.75 7.82 -3.35
CA LYS A 48 -0.47 8.91 -2.42
C LYS A 48 0.72 8.56 -1.54
N ILE A 49 1.58 9.53 -1.28
CA ILE A 49 2.64 9.39 -0.28
C ILE A 49 1.98 9.25 1.08
N PHE A 50 2.21 8.13 1.77
CA PHE A 50 1.65 7.90 3.11
C PHE A 50 2.69 8.06 4.21
N TRP A 51 3.97 7.89 3.89
CA TRP A 51 5.07 7.99 4.84
C TRP A 51 6.33 8.51 4.18
N VAL A 52 7.05 9.38 4.89
CA VAL A 52 8.39 9.85 4.54
C VAL A 52 9.29 9.55 5.73
N GLU A 53 10.39 8.84 5.51
CA GLU A 53 11.30 8.46 6.58
C GLU A 53 12.04 9.70 7.10
N LYS A 54 12.23 9.78 8.42
CA LYS A 54 13.01 10.85 9.04
C LYS A 54 14.49 10.72 8.67
N ASN A 55 15.18 11.84 8.51
CA ASN A 55 16.57 11.93 8.09
C ASN A 55 16.83 11.22 6.75
N SER A 56 15.83 11.24 5.85
CA SER A 56 15.95 10.66 4.52
C SER A 56 16.02 11.73 3.45
N PRO A 57 16.58 11.42 2.27
CA PRO A 57 16.63 12.37 1.17
C PRO A 57 15.26 12.91 0.77
N ALA A 58 14.20 12.11 0.88
CA ALA A 58 12.84 12.55 0.56
C ALA A 58 12.32 13.60 1.56
N GLN A 59 12.70 13.49 2.83
CA GLN A 59 12.37 14.51 3.82
C GLN A 59 13.12 15.81 3.51
N ASP A 60 14.42 15.73 3.25
CA ASP A 60 15.27 16.88 2.92
C ASP A 60 14.77 17.61 1.67
N ALA A 61 14.29 16.86 0.68
CA ALA A 61 13.69 17.41 -0.54
C ALA A 61 12.32 18.07 -0.31
N GLY A 62 11.67 17.85 0.83
CA GLY A 62 10.36 18.46 1.14
C GLY A 62 9.14 17.67 0.65
N LEU A 63 9.31 16.37 0.37
CA LEU A 63 8.21 15.45 0.10
C LEU A 63 7.37 15.29 1.38
N LYS A 64 6.04 15.26 1.25
CA LYS A 64 5.14 15.21 2.42
C LYS A 64 4.08 14.11 2.27
N LYS A 65 3.61 13.61 3.41
CA LYS A 65 2.42 12.76 3.48
C LYS A 65 1.23 13.50 2.85
N GLY A 66 0.46 12.80 2.03
CA GLY A 66 -0.71 13.32 1.32
C GLY A 66 -0.44 13.72 -0.13
N ASP A 67 0.82 13.88 -0.53
CA ASP A 67 1.19 14.19 -1.91
C ASP A 67 0.69 13.10 -2.87
N ILE A 68 0.03 13.50 -3.96
CA ILE A 68 -0.46 12.56 -4.98
C ILE A 68 0.63 12.35 -6.01
N LEU A 69 1.09 11.12 -6.19
CA LEU A 69 2.17 10.81 -7.12
C LEU A 69 1.66 10.73 -8.57
N ILE A 70 2.18 11.60 -9.43
CA ILE A 70 1.78 11.73 -10.83
C ILE A 70 2.78 11.00 -11.75
N SER A 71 4.08 11.23 -11.55
CA SER A 71 5.13 10.58 -12.33
C SER A 71 6.35 10.24 -11.48
N ILE A 72 7.13 9.26 -11.97
CA ILE A 72 8.38 8.79 -11.37
C ILE A 72 9.41 8.63 -12.49
N ASN A 73 10.58 9.26 -12.39
CA ASN A 73 11.66 9.16 -13.38
C ASN A 73 11.15 9.35 -14.82
N SER A 74 10.37 10.41 -15.03
CA SER A 74 9.72 10.76 -16.31
C SER A 74 8.69 9.74 -16.83
N THR A 75 8.32 8.74 -16.02
CA THR A 75 7.26 7.77 -16.34
C THR A 75 5.99 8.10 -15.57
N GLU A 76 4.89 8.33 -16.28
CA GLU A 76 3.59 8.51 -15.65
C GLU A 76 3.14 7.24 -14.92
N VAL A 77 2.61 7.47 -13.74
CA VAL A 77 2.09 6.42 -12.87
C VAL A 77 0.75 5.89 -13.37
N GLY A 78 -0.18 6.77 -13.74
CA GLY A 78 -1.52 6.41 -14.22
C GLY A 78 -2.20 5.32 -13.39
N ASP A 79 -2.75 4.33 -14.08
CA ASP A 79 -3.45 3.17 -13.49
C ASP A 79 -2.53 1.99 -13.15
N ARG A 80 -1.20 2.18 -13.21
CA ARG A 80 -0.24 1.12 -12.89
C ARG A 80 -0.49 0.61 -11.48
N ASN A 81 -0.52 -0.71 -11.30
CA ASN A 81 -0.64 -1.31 -9.97
C ASN A 81 0.60 -1.02 -9.09
N ARG A 82 0.48 -1.25 -7.77
CA ARG A 82 1.56 -1.05 -6.78
C ARG A 82 2.88 -1.69 -7.21
N ARG A 83 2.84 -2.91 -7.74
CA ARG A 83 4.04 -3.67 -8.14
C ARG A 83 4.77 -2.97 -9.29
N ASN A 84 4.04 -2.46 -10.27
CA ASN A 84 4.61 -1.77 -11.42
C ASN A 84 5.18 -0.41 -11.03
N ILE A 85 4.55 0.29 -10.07
CA ILE A 85 5.06 1.56 -9.55
C ILE A 85 6.36 1.36 -8.79
N ASN A 86 6.44 0.34 -7.92
CA ASN A 86 7.67 0.01 -7.19
C ASN A 86 8.86 -0.16 -8.15
N LYS A 87 8.64 -0.81 -9.30
CA LYS A 87 9.68 -1.03 -10.32
C LYS A 87 10.22 0.26 -10.96
N LEU A 88 9.49 1.38 -10.90
CA LEU A 88 9.93 2.63 -11.53
C LEU A 88 11.08 3.31 -10.78
N TYR A 89 11.15 3.12 -9.46
CA TYR A 89 12.19 3.73 -8.60
C TYR A 89 13.07 2.70 -7.88
N ASP A 90 12.66 1.43 -7.77
CA ASP A 90 13.48 0.35 -7.18
C ASP A 90 14.40 -0.27 -8.26
N LYS A 91 15.10 0.59 -9.02
CA LYS A 91 16.14 0.17 -9.96
C LYS A 91 17.40 -0.25 -9.21
N LYS A 92 18.25 -1.07 -9.84
CA LYS A 92 19.54 -1.46 -9.27
C LYS A 92 20.46 -0.22 -9.27
N ASN A 93 20.61 0.42 -8.11
CA ASN A 93 21.45 1.60 -7.87
C ASN A 93 21.02 2.87 -8.65
N PRO A 94 19.85 3.47 -8.36
CA PRO A 94 19.49 4.76 -8.94
C PRO A 94 20.34 5.87 -8.33
N GLU A 95 20.79 6.84 -9.13
CA GLU A 95 21.51 8.03 -8.61
C GLU A 95 20.54 9.03 -7.97
N SER A 96 19.35 9.18 -8.54
CA SER A 96 18.26 9.97 -8.00
C SER A 96 16.90 9.32 -8.25
N CYS A 97 15.90 9.74 -7.48
CA CYS A 97 14.51 9.51 -7.78
C CYS A 97 13.84 10.84 -8.09
N ASN A 98 13.41 11.02 -9.34
CA ASN A 98 12.67 12.20 -9.76
C ASN A 98 11.17 11.92 -9.62
N PHE A 99 10.44 12.83 -9.00
CA PHE A 99 9.00 12.69 -8.79
C PHE A 99 8.28 13.95 -9.22
N VAL A 100 7.14 13.79 -9.86
CA VAL A 100 6.13 14.86 -9.94
C VAL A 100 4.98 14.46 -9.05
N VAL A 101 4.64 15.34 -8.11
CA VAL A 101 3.49 15.15 -7.23
C VAL A 101 2.52 16.31 -7.36
N LYS A 102 1.26 16.05 -7.02
CA LYS A 102 0.21 17.05 -6.92
C LYS A 102 -0.10 17.34 -5.45
N ARG A 103 0.09 18.59 -5.03
CA ARG A 103 -0.21 19.11 -3.68
C ARG A 103 -1.06 20.37 -3.85
N ASN A 104 -2.24 20.43 -3.22
CA ASN A 104 -3.15 21.59 -3.32
C ASN A 104 -3.51 21.98 -4.78
N ASN A 105 -3.71 20.99 -5.65
CA ASN A 105 -3.91 21.17 -7.10
C ASN A 105 -2.72 21.69 -7.92
N GLU A 106 -1.59 21.99 -7.31
CA GLU A 106 -0.36 22.38 -8.00
C GLU A 106 0.55 21.17 -8.20
N LEU A 107 1.24 21.14 -9.35
CA LEU A 107 2.26 20.14 -9.63
C LEU A 107 3.61 20.64 -9.12
N THR A 108 4.29 19.81 -8.34
CA THR A 108 5.64 20.09 -7.83
C THR A 108 6.56 18.95 -8.25
N GLU A 109 7.70 19.32 -8.82
CA GLU A 109 8.75 18.37 -9.17
C GLU A 109 9.80 18.31 -8.06
N PHE A 110 10.22 17.10 -7.71
CA PHE A 110 11.25 16.81 -6.72
C PHE A 110 12.35 15.96 -7.35
N ASN A 111 13.58 16.49 -7.36
CA ASN A 111 14.78 15.73 -7.71
C ASN A 111 15.46 15.27 -6.41
N ILE A 112 15.20 14.02 -6.03
CA ILE A 112 15.63 13.50 -4.73
C ILE A 112 16.86 12.62 -4.93
N PRO A 113 18.06 13.00 -4.44
CA PRO A 113 19.23 12.16 -4.57
C PRO A 113 19.07 10.87 -3.75
N VAL A 114 19.58 9.76 -4.25
CA VAL A 114 19.69 8.55 -3.43
C VAL A 114 20.87 8.69 -2.49
N LYS A 115 20.64 8.57 -1.18
CA LYS A 115 21.70 8.58 -0.16
C LYS A 115 21.53 7.40 0.79
N ASN A 116 22.62 7.07 1.47
CA ASN A 116 22.58 6.16 2.60
C ASN A 116 21.92 6.86 3.79
N PHE A 117 20.95 6.20 4.39
CA PHE A 117 20.37 6.61 5.66
C PHE A 117 19.96 5.37 6.46
N ILE A 118 19.77 5.56 7.77
CA ILE A 118 19.37 4.49 8.68
C ILE A 118 17.85 4.51 8.81
N ILE A 119 17.21 3.41 8.44
CA ILE A 119 15.85 3.14 8.90
C ILE A 119 15.96 2.63 10.34
N PRO A 120 15.33 3.30 11.32
CA PRO A 120 15.45 2.91 12.72
C PRO A 120 14.75 1.57 12.98
N GLU A 121 15.04 1.02 14.15
CA GLU A 121 14.30 -0.13 14.69
C GLU A 121 12.79 0.17 14.72
N ARG A 122 11.97 -0.81 14.36
CA ARG A 122 10.53 -0.61 14.22
C ARG A 122 9.73 -1.82 14.64
N GLU A 123 8.74 -1.59 15.50
CA GLU A 123 7.75 -2.60 15.87
C GLU A 123 6.75 -2.82 14.73
N TYR A 124 6.45 -4.08 14.47
CA TYR A 124 5.42 -4.52 13.53
C TYR A 124 4.42 -5.42 14.23
N LYS A 125 3.16 -5.31 13.78
CA LYS A 125 2.08 -6.20 14.18
C LYS A 125 1.43 -6.76 12.93
N THR A 126 1.21 -8.05 12.90
CA THR A 126 0.50 -8.72 11.81
C THR A 126 -0.75 -9.36 12.37
N PHE A 127 -1.87 -9.12 11.69
CA PHE A 127 -3.13 -9.78 11.96
C PHE A 127 -3.51 -10.63 10.77
N THR A 128 -3.96 -11.85 11.05
CA THR A 128 -4.49 -12.77 10.06
C THR A 128 -5.95 -13.02 10.35
N TYR A 129 -6.76 -12.91 9.30
CA TYR A 129 -8.18 -13.23 9.29
C TYR A 129 -8.46 -14.29 8.23
N MET A 130 -9.33 -15.23 8.56
CA MET A 130 -9.86 -16.24 7.66
C MET A 130 -11.29 -15.85 7.29
N ASP A 131 -11.43 -15.17 6.15
CA ASP A 131 -12.72 -14.69 5.68
C ASP A 131 -13.32 -15.70 4.70
N GLY A 132 -14.52 -16.19 4.99
CA GLY A 132 -15.33 -16.94 4.02
C GLY A 132 -15.85 -16.01 2.93
N TRP A 133 -15.75 -16.42 1.66
CA TRP A 133 -16.40 -15.72 0.55
C TRP A 133 -17.44 -16.62 -0.09
N SER A 134 -18.53 -16.03 -0.57
CA SER A 134 -19.49 -16.68 -1.45
C SER A 134 -19.80 -15.76 -2.63
N LYS A 135 -19.90 -16.31 -3.83
CA LYS A 135 -20.46 -15.64 -5.02
C LYS A 135 -21.55 -16.51 -5.59
N SER A 136 -22.62 -15.85 -6.01
CA SER A 136 -23.67 -16.50 -6.80
C SER A 136 -23.82 -15.74 -8.11
N TRP A 137 -24.03 -16.45 -9.20
CA TRP A 137 -24.27 -15.87 -10.51
C TRP A 137 -25.25 -16.72 -11.30
N THR A 138 -25.92 -16.09 -12.26
CA THR A 138 -26.90 -16.76 -13.12
C THR A 138 -26.42 -16.72 -14.56
N THR A 139 -26.59 -17.82 -15.29
CA THR A 139 -26.39 -17.89 -16.73
C THR A 139 -27.73 -18.11 -17.40
N ILE A 140 -27.98 -17.44 -18.52
CA ILE A 140 -29.19 -17.64 -19.33
C ILE A 140 -28.77 -18.42 -20.57
N SER A 141 -29.41 -19.56 -20.82
CA SER A 141 -29.17 -20.40 -22.00
C SER A 141 -29.76 -19.74 -23.26
N PRO A 142 -29.36 -20.19 -24.46
CA PRO A 142 -30.01 -19.78 -25.72
C PRO A 142 -31.51 -20.13 -25.79
N SER A 143 -31.99 -21.08 -24.97
CA SER A 143 -33.41 -21.42 -24.81
C SER A 143 -34.13 -20.55 -23.76
N ASN A 144 -33.53 -19.46 -23.28
CA ASN A 144 -34.03 -18.60 -22.20
C ASN A 144 -34.21 -19.31 -20.84
N GLU A 145 -33.52 -20.43 -20.62
CA GLU A 145 -33.48 -21.08 -19.30
C GLU A 145 -32.43 -20.42 -18.42
N THR A 146 -32.79 -20.06 -17.20
CA THR A 146 -31.86 -19.47 -16.23
C THR A 146 -31.29 -20.53 -15.31
N THR A 147 -29.96 -20.69 -15.31
CA THR A 147 -29.24 -21.58 -14.39
C THR A 147 -28.52 -20.76 -13.33
N SER A 148 -28.79 -21.06 -12.06
CA SER A 148 -28.09 -20.45 -10.93
C SER A 148 -26.84 -21.25 -10.55
N HIS A 149 -25.76 -20.54 -10.27
CA HIS A 149 -24.48 -21.07 -9.83
C HIS A 149 -24.08 -20.42 -8.51
N SER A 150 -23.37 -21.16 -7.67
CA SER A 150 -22.75 -20.64 -6.45
C SER A 150 -21.35 -21.22 -6.27
N ALA A 151 -20.42 -20.38 -5.83
CA ALA A 151 -19.11 -20.79 -5.35
C ALA A 151 -18.85 -20.18 -3.98
N SER A 152 -18.20 -20.94 -3.11
CA SER A 152 -17.74 -20.44 -1.81
C SER A 152 -16.34 -20.96 -1.51
N GLY A 153 -15.56 -20.19 -0.77
CA GLY A 153 -14.22 -20.57 -0.36
C GLY A 153 -13.76 -19.80 0.87
N MET A 154 -12.54 -20.07 1.30
CA MET A 154 -11.89 -19.35 2.39
C MET A 154 -10.75 -18.50 1.83
N CYS A 155 -10.64 -17.27 2.31
CA CYS A 155 -9.61 -16.32 1.91
C CYS A 155 -8.83 -15.90 3.16
N LYS A 156 -7.51 -16.08 3.11
CA LYS A 156 -6.63 -15.62 4.17
C LYS A 156 -6.25 -14.17 3.91
N LYS A 157 -6.72 -13.26 4.75
CA LYS A 157 -6.36 -11.84 4.73
C LYS A 157 -5.27 -11.58 5.77
N ILE A 158 -4.17 -10.98 5.34
CA ILE A 158 -3.01 -10.67 6.18
C ILE A 158 -2.81 -9.16 6.18
N MET A 159 -2.95 -8.53 7.34
CA MET A 159 -2.71 -7.10 7.54
C MET A 159 -1.44 -6.92 8.36
N LYS A 160 -0.51 -6.13 7.85
CA LYS A 160 0.74 -5.79 8.54
C LYS A 160 0.78 -4.30 8.84
N PHE A 161 1.03 -4.01 10.11
CA PHE A 161 1.14 -2.68 10.69
C PHE A 161 2.58 -2.43 11.07
N ALA A 162 2.98 -1.17 11.03
CA ALA A 162 4.25 -0.71 11.57
C ALA A 162 4.02 0.48 12.49
N LYS A 163 4.74 0.53 13.62
CA LYS A 163 4.69 1.65 14.56
C LYS A 163 5.57 2.78 14.05
N LEU A 164 4.96 3.89 13.69
CA LEU A 164 5.56 5.06 13.05
C LEU A 164 5.14 6.29 13.85
N ASP A 165 6.10 6.99 14.45
CA ASP A 165 5.84 8.15 15.34
C ASP A 165 4.75 7.87 16.40
N ASN A 166 4.90 6.75 17.10
CA ASN A 166 3.94 6.24 18.10
C ASN A 166 2.53 5.91 17.57
N GLN A 167 2.33 5.89 16.26
CA GLN A 167 1.07 5.49 15.62
C GLN A 167 1.23 4.17 14.87
N TRP A 168 0.25 3.28 14.98
CA TRP A 168 0.21 2.07 14.15
C TRP A 168 -0.38 2.42 12.80
N LEU A 169 0.41 2.22 11.74
CA LEU A 169 -0.06 2.45 10.36
C LEU A 169 -0.07 1.15 9.56
N ILE A 170 -1.10 0.93 8.74
CA ILE A 170 -1.15 -0.21 7.82
C ILE A 170 -0.09 -0.01 6.74
N VAL A 171 0.90 -0.90 6.69
CA VAL A 171 1.99 -0.85 5.70
C VAL A 171 1.83 -1.87 4.58
N GLN A 172 1.04 -2.93 4.80
CA GLN A 172 0.80 -3.97 3.80
C GLN A 172 -0.50 -4.74 4.10
N VAL A 173 -1.26 -5.00 3.03
CA VAL A 173 -2.43 -5.87 3.04
C VAL A 173 -2.26 -6.88 1.92
N ASP A 174 -2.33 -8.17 2.26
CA ASP A 174 -2.25 -9.28 1.31
C ASP A 174 -3.44 -10.23 1.47
N PHE A 175 -3.84 -10.83 0.37
CA PHE A 175 -4.86 -11.88 0.30
C PHE A 175 -4.23 -13.15 -0.25
N LYS A 176 -4.42 -14.28 0.42
CA LYS A 176 -3.86 -15.60 0.05
C LYS A 176 -4.96 -16.66 0.02
N GLY A 177 -4.87 -17.59 -0.93
CA GLY A 177 -5.80 -18.73 -1.03
C GLY A 177 -7.21 -18.36 -1.45
N CYS A 178 -7.44 -17.16 -1.97
CA CYS A 178 -8.75 -16.67 -2.38
C CYS A 178 -9.02 -17.16 -3.82
N GLY A 179 -9.46 -18.41 -3.92
CA GLY A 179 -9.81 -19.12 -5.16
C GLY A 179 -11.14 -19.82 -5.02
#